data_AF-A0A4Q7MLZ9-F1
#
_entry.id   AF-A0A4Q7MLZ9-F1
#
_cell.length_a   1.000
_cell.length_b   1.000
_cell.length_c   1.000
_cell.angle_alpha   90.00
_cell.angle_beta   90.00
_cell.angle_gamma   90.00
#
_symmetry.space_group_name_H-M   'P 1'
#
loop_
_entity.id
_entity.type
_entity.pdbx_description
1 polymer ?
#
loop_
_entity_poly.entity_id
_entity_poly.type
_entity_poly.pdbx_seq_one_letter_code
_entity_poly.pdbx_strand_id
1 'polypeptide(L)'
;MHVLEVGVSRGGGRGEYVVQVVRSPAGEASATFTLDSDRLLDERPNLQNALLLSSVSSRRAAVSGNEGLVQTVGRELFNAVFGPKAIAGLYAANRALADATQEELRIVLRTECPELAALPWEVMYDSDADAYVCQREPLVRHVPVATAPPPLRVRGAVRILGVVSSPRGLAMLDVDKEKENLISALAGPAKRGLVDLQWAPDATWSTLQELLLSEEWHVIHFIGHGDFDFEREEGILALVGKDGRTHRVEGSRFVVLLRQARPMPRLVVLNSCSSATSSSQDLFSGTAAALVRGGVSAVAAMQFEITDSAAIEFCRGFYNAVAHGRGVDEAVGSGRVAILGSSGDTLEWLTPVLYLRGLDSQLFAVERAGADGAPPPPSAEERVAQAQEALDEHDAATAIPVLDTVLADDPENAPAQELRGATVEDVGSVSRNAAAISVLEGRIIEMRDLERDIRARLRSIFSSAFQRLGSSDDFVLQAFAREHGQQLDRFLEEMSRKLIGLSIVNDDQSNEGDQLFVDPEAVRIRELIEFASQYRMRLETWLLTIRGDLAHLATRTDFYGQPAESLRAELGRYFQAQLERLGPSAA
;
A
#
# COMPACT_ATOMS: atom_id res chain seq x y z
N MET A 1 8.51 16.95 -27.16
CA MET A 1 7.35 17.10 -26.26
C MET A 1 6.91 18.55 -26.30
N HIS A 2 5.61 18.80 -26.54
CA HIS A 2 5.01 20.13 -26.48
C HIS A 2 4.52 20.44 -25.06
N VAL A 3 4.55 21.72 -24.69
CA VAL A 3 4.10 22.18 -23.38
C VAL A 3 3.00 23.22 -23.55
N LEU A 4 1.87 22.98 -22.89
CA LEU A 4 0.81 23.97 -22.70
C LEU A 4 0.77 24.35 -21.21
N GLU A 5 1.38 25.48 -20.87
CA GLU A 5 1.34 26.03 -19.52
C GLU A 5 0.13 26.95 -19.34
N VAL A 6 -0.70 26.61 -18.37
CA VAL A 6 -1.93 27.30 -18.03
C VAL A 6 -1.87 27.78 -16.59
N GLY A 7 -1.93 29.09 -16.40
CA GLY A 7 -2.06 29.74 -15.10
C GLY A 7 -3.52 29.96 -14.74
N VAL A 8 -3.88 29.69 -13.48
CA VAL A 8 -5.21 29.96 -12.92
C VAL A 8 -5.05 30.78 -11.63
N SER A 9 -5.67 31.94 -11.60
CA SER A 9 -5.55 32.94 -10.52
C SER A 9 -6.91 33.52 -10.15
N ARG A 10 -7.00 34.20 -8.99
CA ARG A 10 -8.24 34.87 -8.56
C ARG A 10 -8.58 36.04 -9.48
N GLY A 11 -9.87 36.19 -9.80
CA GLY A 11 -10.44 37.30 -10.55
C GLY A 11 -10.86 38.47 -9.65
N GLY A 12 -11.74 39.33 -10.19
CA GLY A 12 -12.19 40.55 -9.50
C GLY A 12 -13.29 40.31 -8.45
N GLY A 13 -14.12 39.30 -8.64
CA GLY A 13 -15.20 38.91 -7.73
C GLY A 13 -14.99 37.57 -7.01
N ARG A 14 -15.79 37.30 -5.97
CA ARG A 14 -15.82 35.99 -5.29
C ARG A 14 -16.29 34.92 -6.28
N GLY A 15 -15.52 33.83 -6.40
CA GLY A 15 -15.80 32.74 -7.34
C GLY A 15 -15.49 33.08 -8.79
N GLU A 16 -14.94 34.26 -9.08
CA GLU A 16 -14.39 34.61 -10.38
C GLU A 16 -12.89 34.31 -10.41
N TYR A 17 -12.44 33.76 -11.52
CA TYR A 17 -11.06 33.37 -11.75
C TYR A 17 -10.61 33.79 -13.14
N VAL A 18 -9.30 33.93 -13.30
CA VAL A 18 -8.65 34.20 -14.57
C VAL A 18 -7.85 32.97 -14.95
N VAL A 19 -8.11 32.44 -16.15
CA VAL A 19 -7.26 31.47 -16.81
C VAL A 19 -6.37 32.19 -17.83
N GLN A 20 -5.10 31.80 -17.90
CA GLN A 20 -4.14 32.34 -18.84
C GLN A 20 -3.30 31.21 -19.42
N VAL A 21 -3.20 31.11 -20.74
CA VAL A 21 -2.13 30.34 -21.38
C VAL A 21 -0.86 31.16 -21.27
N VAL A 22 0.02 30.76 -20.35
CA VAL A 22 1.27 31.44 -20.00
C VAL A 22 2.35 31.12 -21.03
N ARG A 23 2.38 29.87 -21.51
CA ARG A 23 3.36 29.41 -22.48
C ARG A 23 2.75 28.33 -23.35
N SER A 24 2.69 28.55 -24.66
CA SER A 24 2.37 27.48 -25.60
C SER A 24 2.95 27.75 -27.00
N PRO A 25 3.27 26.71 -27.78
CA PRO A 25 3.60 26.84 -29.19
C PRO A 25 2.54 27.58 -30.03
N ALA A 26 1.26 27.43 -29.70
CA ALA A 26 0.15 28.02 -30.46
C ALA A 26 -0.16 29.49 -30.08
N GLY A 27 0.53 30.06 -29.08
CA GLY A 27 0.35 31.44 -28.63
C GLY A 27 -0.11 31.56 -27.18
N GLU A 28 -0.55 32.77 -26.81
CA GLU A 28 -0.99 33.13 -25.47
C GLU A 28 -2.42 33.68 -25.53
N ALA A 29 -3.21 33.42 -24.50
CA ALA A 29 -4.53 34.00 -24.33
C ALA A 29 -4.90 34.04 -22.86
N SER A 30 -5.87 34.88 -22.50
CA SER A 30 -6.46 34.91 -21.17
C SER A 30 -7.98 35.03 -21.27
N ALA A 31 -8.68 34.45 -20.32
CA ALA A 31 -10.11 34.55 -20.18
C ALA A 31 -10.51 34.51 -18.70
N THR A 32 -11.69 35.03 -18.39
CA THR A 32 -12.31 34.90 -17.07
C THR A 32 -13.32 33.75 -17.09
N PHE A 33 -13.43 33.06 -15.97
CA PHE A 33 -14.47 32.06 -15.73
C PHE A 33 -14.98 32.14 -14.29
N THR A 34 -16.12 31.52 -14.04
CA THR A 34 -16.69 31.38 -12.69
C THR A 34 -16.61 29.93 -12.25
N LEU A 35 -16.25 29.70 -10.99
CA LEU A 35 -16.19 28.37 -10.41
C LEU A 35 -16.59 28.42 -8.93
N ASP A 36 -17.46 27.50 -8.53
CA ASP A 36 -17.82 27.34 -7.11
C ASP A 36 -16.79 26.43 -6.44
N SER A 37 -15.63 26.99 -6.11
CA SER A 37 -14.52 26.26 -5.48
C SER A 37 -14.92 25.70 -4.12
N ASP A 38 -15.71 26.43 -3.33
CA ASP A 38 -16.12 26.02 -2.00
C ASP A 38 -16.95 24.72 -2.09
N ARG A 39 -17.96 24.70 -2.98
CA ARG A 39 -18.76 23.50 -3.23
C ARG A 39 -17.93 22.33 -3.75
N LEU A 40 -16.99 22.59 -4.67
CA LEU A 40 -16.14 21.53 -5.23
C LEU A 40 -15.19 20.92 -4.18
N LEU A 41 -14.71 21.73 -3.24
CA LEU A 41 -13.92 21.26 -2.10
C LEU A 41 -14.77 20.42 -1.15
N ASP A 42 -16.03 20.81 -0.93
CA ASP A 42 -17.00 20.04 -0.14
C ASP A 42 -17.39 18.72 -0.80
N GLU A 43 -17.31 18.60 -2.13
CA GLU A 43 -17.56 17.36 -2.88
C GLU A 43 -16.37 16.39 -2.88
N ARG A 44 -15.18 16.80 -2.44
CA ARG A 44 -13.97 15.95 -2.44
C ARG A 44 -14.15 14.61 -1.71
N PRO A 45 -14.79 14.53 -0.52
CA PRO A 45 -15.03 13.25 0.13
C PRO A 45 -15.94 12.32 -0.70
N ASN A 46 -16.93 12.87 -1.41
CA ASN A 46 -17.79 12.09 -2.29
C ASN A 46 -17.03 11.57 -3.51
N LEU A 47 -16.14 12.38 -4.08
CA LEU A 47 -15.23 11.95 -5.15
C LEU A 47 -14.30 10.83 -4.69
N GLN A 48 -13.65 10.98 -3.54
CA GLN A 48 -12.82 9.93 -2.95
C GLN A 48 -13.60 8.63 -2.80
N ASN A 49 -14.81 8.69 -2.23
CA ASN A 49 -15.65 7.52 -2.06
C ASN A 49 -16.05 6.89 -3.42
N ALA A 50 -16.37 7.71 -4.43
CA ALA A 50 -16.69 7.21 -5.76
C ALA A 50 -15.50 6.49 -6.41
N LEU A 51 -14.29 7.04 -6.27
CA LEU A 51 -13.05 6.44 -6.74
C LEU A 51 -12.75 5.12 -6.01
N LEU A 52 -12.79 5.10 -4.68
CA LEU A 52 -12.55 3.87 -3.90
C LEU A 52 -13.59 2.78 -4.21
N LEU A 53 -14.87 3.14 -4.34
CA LEU A 53 -15.94 2.18 -4.64
C LEU A 53 -15.88 1.63 -6.07
N SER A 54 -15.22 2.33 -7.00
CA SER A 54 -15.01 1.82 -8.37
C SER A 54 -14.14 0.56 -8.42
N SER A 55 -13.30 0.34 -7.40
CA SER A 55 -12.45 -0.84 -7.26
C SER A 55 -13.21 -2.13 -6.89
N VAL A 56 -14.45 -2.01 -6.40
CA VAL A 56 -15.23 -3.15 -5.88
C VAL A 56 -16.10 -3.76 -7.00
N SER A 57 -15.61 -4.83 -7.62
CA SER A 57 -16.17 -5.49 -8.83
C SER A 57 -17.64 -5.95 -8.74
N SER A 58 -18.25 -5.95 -7.54
CA SER A 58 -19.56 -6.59 -7.30
C SER A 58 -20.79 -5.76 -7.71
N ARG A 59 -20.65 -4.54 -8.26
CA ARG A 59 -21.79 -3.66 -8.59
C ARG A 59 -21.61 -2.85 -9.88
N ARG A 60 -21.67 -3.48 -11.06
CA ARG A 60 -21.67 -2.77 -12.37
C ARG A 60 -22.65 -1.58 -12.45
N ALA A 61 -23.84 -1.68 -11.84
CA ALA A 61 -24.81 -0.58 -11.81
C ALA A 61 -24.44 0.58 -10.86
N ALA A 62 -23.62 0.33 -9.83
CA ALA A 62 -23.12 1.38 -8.94
C ALA A 62 -21.85 2.05 -9.52
N VAL A 63 -21.03 1.30 -10.27
CA VAL A 63 -19.84 1.82 -10.97
C VAL A 63 -20.21 2.92 -11.97
N SER A 64 -21.25 2.72 -12.79
CA SER A 64 -21.73 3.76 -13.71
C SER A 64 -22.26 5.02 -13.00
N GLY A 65 -22.81 4.88 -11.79
CA GLY A 65 -23.24 6.01 -10.96
C GLY A 65 -22.07 6.78 -10.35
N ASN A 66 -21.04 6.06 -9.90
CA ASN A 66 -19.82 6.64 -9.33
C ASN A 66 -19.02 7.40 -10.41
N GLU A 67 -18.87 6.81 -11.60
CA GLU A 67 -18.21 7.49 -12.72
C GLU A 67 -18.99 8.74 -13.16
N GLY A 68 -20.32 8.70 -13.15
CA GLY A 68 -21.14 9.86 -13.47
C GLY A 68 -20.88 11.07 -12.57
N LEU A 69 -20.66 10.86 -11.26
CA LEU A 69 -20.25 11.92 -10.33
C LEU A 69 -18.88 12.50 -10.71
N VAL A 70 -17.89 11.62 -10.94
CA VAL A 70 -16.52 12.01 -11.29
C VAL A 70 -16.49 12.78 -12.61
N GLN A 71 -17.19 12.31 -13.65
CA GLN A 71 -17.31 13.00 -14.93
C GLN A 71 -18.06 14.33 -14.81
N THR A 72 -19.03 14.45 -13.90
CA THR A 72 -19.76 15.72 -13.69
C THR A 72 -18.81 16.79 -13.15
N VAL A 73 -18.07 16.48 -12.09
CA VAL A 73 -17.04 17.39 -11.54
C VAL A 73 -15.93 17.63 -12.56
N GLY A 74 -15.50 16.56 -13.24
CA GLY A 74 -14.47 16.63 -14.28
C GLY A 74 -14.81 17.58 -15.42
N ARG A 75 -16.06 17.58 -15.86
CA ARG A 75 -16.56 18.47 -16.92
C ARG A 75 -16.58 19.92 -16.46
N GLU A 76 -16.93 20.18 -15.21
CA GLU A 76 -16.91 21.53 -14.65
C GLU A 76 -15.49 22.08 -14.57
N LEU A 77 -14.53 21.28 -14.06
CA LEU A 77 -13.11 21.66 -14.02
C LEU A 77 -12.52 21.83 -15.43
N PHE A 78 -12.88 20.97 -16.38
CA PHE A 78 -12.46 21.09 -17.77
C PHE A 78 -13.00 22.38 -18.40
N ASN A 79 -14.30 22.65 -18.24
CA ASN A 79 -14.95 23.84 -18.79
C ASN A 79 -14.45 25.13 -18.14
N ALA A 80 -14.05 25.10 -16.88
CA ALA A 80 -13.42 26.22 -16.20
C ALA A 80 -12.12 26.65 -16.89
N VAL A 81 -11.27 25.68 -17.26
CA VAL A 81 -9.95 25.95 -17.85
C VAL A 81 -10.02 26.09 -19.37
N PHE A 82 -10.63 25.11 -20.05
CA PHE A 82 -10.62 24.96 -21.50
C PHE A 82 -11.94 25.30 -22.17
N GLY A 83 -12.98 25.65 -21.42
CA GLY A 83 -14.27 26.09 -21.97
C GLY A 83 -14.27 27.50 -22.59
N PRO A 84 -13.51 28.50 -22.07
CA PRO A 84 -13.46 29.81 -22.69
C PRO A 84 -12.89 29.72 -24.12
N LYS A 85 -13.62 30.28 -25.11
CA LYS A 85 -13.31 30.12 -26.54
C LYS A 85 -11.86 30.40 -26.92
N ALA A 86 -11.25 31.43 -26.32
CA ALA A 86 -9.86 31.80 -26.56
C ALA A 86 -8.88 30.70 -26.11
N ILE A 87 -9.16 30.06 -24.97
CA ILE A 87 -8.33 28.97 -24.41
C ILE A 87 -8.62 27.65 -25.14
N ALA A 88 -9.89 27.35 -25.42
CA ALA A 88 -10.31 26.17 -26.17
C ALA A 88 -9.60 26.05 -27.53
N GLY A 89 -9.52 27.17 -28.26
CA GLY A 89 -8.81 27.23 -29.54
C GLY A 89 -7.31 26.94 -29.41
N LEU A 90 -6.66 27.46 -28.38
CA LEU A 90 -5.24 27.16 -28.10
C LEU A 90 -5.02 25.73 -27.66
N TYR A 91 -5.90 25.16 -26.84
CA TYR A 91 -5.82 23.74 -26.45
C TYR A 91 -5.91 22.83 -27.68
N ALA A 92 -6.92 23.05 -28.53
CA ALA A 92 -7.08 22.29 -29.77
C ALA A 92 -5.89 22.46 -30.72
N ALA A 93 -5.36 23.67 -30.88
CA ALA A 93 -4.20 23.94 -31.73
C ALA A 93 -2.92 23.25 -31.22
N ASN A 94 -2.68 23.27 -29.91
CA ASN A 94 -1.51 22.58 -29.34
C ASN A 94 -1.63 21.06 -29.44
N ARG A 95 -2.84 20.48 -29.28
CA ARG A 95 -3.06 19.04 -29.55
C ARG A 95 -2.76 18.69 -31.00
N ALA A 96 -3.31 19.45 -31.94
CA ALA A 96 -3.09 19.23 -33.37
C ALA A 96 -1.60 19.35 -33.75
N LEU A 97 -0.86 20.27 -33.12
CA LEU A 97 0.58 20.41 -33.33
C LEU A 97 1.35 19.18 -32.79
N ALA A 98 1.01 18.74 -31.58
CA ALA A 98 1.61 17.56 -30.96
C ALA A 98 1.41 16.31 -31.85
N ASP A 99 0.18 16.06 -32.27
CA ASP A 99 -0.19 14.97 -33.19
C ASP A 99 0.58 15.05 -34.52
N ALA A 100 0.67 16.23 -35.13
CA ALA A 100 1.37 16.44 -36.40
C ALA A 100 2.88 16.16 -36.29
N THR A 101 3.47 16.35 -35.11
CA THR A 101 4.88 16.06 -34.84
C THR A 101 5.14 14.67 -34.24
N GLN A 102 4.08 13.89 -33.99
CA GLN A 102 4.15 12.62 -33.24
C GLN A 102 4.84 12.77 -31.87
N GLU A 103 4.64 13.90 -31.21
CA GLU A 103 5.14 14.16 -29.87
C GLU A 103 3.96 14.28 -28.90
N GLU A 104 4.21 14.06 -27.60
CA GLU A 104 3.19 14.24 -26.57
C GLU A 104 2.96 15.72 -26.25
N LEU A 105 1.73 16.05 -25.85
CA LEU A 105 1.37 17.32 -25.24
C LEU A 105 1.33 17.17 -23.71
N ARG A 106 2.20 17.89 -23.01
CA ARG A 106 2.14 18.03 -21.55
C ARG A 106 1.33 19.26 -21.18
N ILE A 107 0.35 19.09 -20.28
CA ILE A 107 -0.40 20.19 -19.68
C ILE A 107 0.24 20.54 -18.35
N VAL A 108 0.66 21.80 -18.22
CA VAL A 108 1.32 22.33 -17.03
C VAL A 108 0.35 23.30 -16.37
N LEU A 109 -0.23 22.90 -15.24
CA LEU A 109 -1.20 23.71 -14.51
C LEU A 109 -0.51 24.47 -13.36
N ARG A 110 -0.59 25.79 -13.39
CA ARG A 110 -0.10 26.67 -12.33
C ARG A 110 -1.28 27.30 -11.60
N THR A 111 -1.50 26.93 -10.34
CA THR A 111 -2.52 27.55 -9.49
C THR A 111 -1.87 28.59 -8.56
N GLU A 112 -2.48 29.77 -8.45
CA GLU A 112 -1.93 30.89 -7.67
C GLU A 112 -2.62 31.08 -6.30
N CYS A 113 -3.67 30.30 -6.00
CA CYS A 113 -4.33 30.33 -4.69
C CYS A 113 -4.56 28.93 -4.10
N PRO A 114 -4.59 28.81 -2.75
CA PRO A 114 -4.70 27.52 -2.06
C PRO A 114 -5.97 26.73 -2.42
N GLU A 115 -7.12 27.39 -2.52
CA GLU A 115 -8.39 26.72 -2.82
C GLU A 115 -8.37 26.03 -4.19
N LEU A 116 -7.72 26.64 -5.19
CA LEU A 116 -7.55 26.03 -6.51
C LEU A 116 -6.49 24.92 -6.48
N ALA A 117 -5.42 25.07 -5.70
CA ALA A 117 -4.44 24.00 -5.52
C ALA A 117 -5.05 22.73 -4.91
N ALA A 118 -6.10 22.87 -4.10
CA ALA A 118 -6.82 21.76 -3.49
C ALA A 118 -7.83 21.06 -4.42
N LEU A 119 -8.15 21.62 -5.60
CA LEU A 119 -9.10 20.99 -6.52
C LEU A 119 -8.49 19.79 -7.25
N PRO A 120 -9.30 18.76 -7.58
CA PRO A 120 -8.81 17.54 -8.22
C PRO A 120 -8.71 17.68 -9.75
N TRP A 121 -7.80 18.53 -10.24
CA TRP A 121 -7.64 18.82 -11.68
C TRP A 121 -7.42 17.58 -12.55
N GLU A 122 -6.90 16.50 -12.00
CA GLU A 122 -6.68 15.24 -12.69
C GLU A 122 -8.00 14.57 -13.13
N VAL A 123 -9.14 14.90 -12.50
CA VAL A 123 -10.45 14.39 -12.92
C VAL A 123 -11.04 15.17 -14.11
N MET A 124 -10.35 16.18 -14.66
CA MET A 124 -10.83 16.93 -15.83
C MET A 124 -11.27 15.99 -16.96
N TYR A 125 -12.53 16.15 -17.38
CA TYR A 125 -13.18 15.30 -18.39
C TYR A 125 -13.57 16.13 -19.61
N ASP A 126 -12.94 15.82 -20.75
CA ASP A 126 -13.26 16.39 -22.05
C ASP A 126 -14.46 15.64 -22.64
N SER A 127 -15.64 16.28 -22.59
CA SER A 127 -16.89 15.66 -23.07
C SER A 127 -16.94 15.51 -24.58
N ASP A 128 -16.18 16.31 -25.32
CA ASP A 128 -16.12 16.23 -26.78
C ASP A 128 -15.22 15.06 -27.20
N ALA A 129 -14.17 14.78 -26.43
CA ALA A 129 -13.28 13.65 -26.64
C ALA A 129 -13.73 12.34 -25.94
N ASP A 130 -14.75 12.42 -25.07
CA ASP A 130 -15.22 11.33 -24.22
C ASP A 130 -14.09 10.66 -23.42
N ALA A 131 -13.21 11.50 -22.85
CA ALA A 131 -12.00 11.04 -22.18
C ALA A 131 -11.56 12.00 -21.07
N TYR A 132 -10.91 11.45 -20.05
CA TYR A 132 -10.20 12.27 -19.08
C TYR A 132 -8.93 12.83 -19.71
N VAL A 133 -8.65 14.11 -19.45
CA VAL A 133 -7.46 14.78 -19.98
C VAL A 133 -6.18 14.04 -19.57
N CYS A 134 -6.07 13.70 -18.29
CA CYS A 134 -4.86 13.10 -17.73
C CYS A 134 -4.60 11.64 -18.16
N GLN A 135 -5.52 11.05 -18.94
CA GLN A 135 -5.39 9.76 -19.60
C GLN A 135 -4.60 9.86 -20.91
N ARG A 136 -4.66 11.02 -21.59
CA ARG A 136 -4.03 11.27 -22.89
C ARG A 136 -2.80 12.16 -22.75
N GLU A 137 -2.95 13.24 -21.99
CA GLU A 137 -1.92 14.25 -21.80
C GLU A 137 -1.34 14.16 -20.38
N PRO A 138 0.00 14.09 -20.20
CA PRO A 138 0.59 14.24 -18.88
C PRO A 138 0.20 15.58 -18.26
N LEU A 139 -0.57 15.53 -17.17
CA LEU A 139 -0.99 16.69 -16.40
C LEU A 139 -0.07 16.85 -15.19
N VAL A 140 0.61 18.00 -15.10
CA VAL A 140 1.53 18.31 -14.00
C VAL A 140 1.13 19.61 -13.31
N ARG A 141 1.24 19.63 -11.98
CA ARG A 141 1.03 20.83 -11.15
C ARG A 141 2.36 21.55 -11.01
N HIS A 142 2.46 22.76 -11.55
CA HIS A 142 3.68 23.54 -11.56
C HIS A 142 3.73 24.50 -10.37
N VAL A 143 4.84 24.42 -9.64
CA VAL A 143 5.19 25.39 -8.60
C VAL A 143 6.24 26.33 -9.19
N PRO A 144 5.89 27.61 -9.44
CA PRO A 144 6.79 28.54 -10.10
C PRO A 144 7.98 28.84 -9.19
N VAL A 145 9.18 28.47 -9.65
CA VAL A 145 10.45 28.76 -8.98
C VAL A 145 11.50 29.17 -10.00
N ALA A 146 12.44 30.02 -9.59
CA ALA A 146 13.39 30.64 -10.51
C ALA A 146 14.35 29.66 -11.21
N THR A 147 14.67 28.52 -10.57
CA THR A 147 15.62 27.53 -11.09
C THR A 147 15.27 26.11 -10.68
N ALA A 148 15.31 25.19 -11.64
CA ALA A 148 15.34 23.75 -11.40
C ALA A 148 16.81 23.28 -11.41
N PRO A 149 17.23 22.42 -10.46
CA PRO A 149 18.56 21.81 -10.54
C PRO A 149 18.63 20.87 -11.75
N PRO A 150 19.82 20.66 -12.34
CA PRO A 150 19.97 19.69 -13.42
C PRO A 150 19.65 18.25 -12.93
N PRO A 151 19.34 17.32 -13.85
CA PRO A 151 19.12 15.92 -13.53
C PRO A 151 20.29 15.36 -12.70
N LEU A 152 19.97 14.62 -11.63
CA LEU A 152 20.98 14.00 -10.80
C LEU A 152 21.55 12.77 -11.52
N ARG A 153 22.88 12.69 -11.64
CA ARG A 153 23.53 11.50 -12.19
C ARG A 153 23.43 10.38 -11.18
N VAL A 154 22.82 9.27 -11.58
CA VAL A 154 22.69 8.06 -10.76
C VAL A 154 23.54 6.98 -11.42
N ARG A 155 24.49 6.42 -10.66
CA ARG A 155 25.31 5.28 -11.09
C ARG A 155 24.76 4.02 -10.44
N GLY A 156 24.34 3.05 -11.25
CA GLY A 156 23.71 1.84 -10.74
C GLY A 156 22.25 2.06 -10.33
N ALA A 157 21.89 1.61 -9.12
CA ALA A 157 20.51 1.56 -8.66
C ALA A 157 19.99 2.92 -8.14
N VAL A 158 18.72 3.23 -8.45
CA VAL A 158 18.00 4.32 -7.79
C VAL A 158 17.72 3.92 -6.34
N ARG A 159 18.53 4.44 -5.42
CA ARG A 159 18.33 4.35 -3.96
C ARG A 159 17.08 5.08 -3.45
N ILE A 160 16.22 4.34 -2.77
CA ILE A 160 14.93 4.78 -2.20
C ILE A 160 14.96 4.56 -0.68
N LEU A 161 14.71 5.62 0.08
CA LEU A 161 14.40 5.51 1.50
C LEU A 161 12.89 5.36 1.69
N GLY A 162 12.45 4.16 2.06
CA GLY A 162 11.08 3.90 2.48
C GLY A 162 10.85 4.32 3.93
N VAL A 163 9.78 5.07 4.18
CA VAL A 163 9.40 5.57 5.51
C VAL A 163 7.93 5.26 5.74
N VAL A 164 7.62 4.44 6.74
CA VAL A 164 6.22 4.20 7.17
C VAL A 164 6.00 4.90 8.51
N SER A 165 5.07 5.85 8.54
CA SER A 165 4.72 6.61 9.73
C SER A 165 3.34 6.24 10.24
N SER A 166 3.29 5.50 11.34
CA SER A 166 2.06 5.07 12.02
C SER A 166 2.07 5.52 13.49
N PRO A 167 2.02 6.85 13.77
CA PRO A 167 2.03 7.36 15.12
C PRO A 167 0.70 7.08 15.85
N ARG A 168 0.76 6.92 17.18
CA ARG A 168 -0.45 6.82 18.01
C ARG A 168 -1.25 8.13 17.95
N GLY A 169 -2.57 7.99 17.85
CA GLY A 169 -3.51 9.12 17.80
C GLY A 169 -4.05 9.42 16.40
N LEU A 170 -3.57 8.70 15.38
CA LEU A 170 -4.16 8.65 14.04
C LEU A 170 -4.61 7.22 13.72
N ALA A 171 -5.28 7.04 12.60
CA ALA A 171 -5.66 5.72 12.12
C ALA A 171 -4.40 4.86 11.92
N MET A 172 -4.40 3.67 12.51
CA MET A 172 -3.23 2.79 12.49
C MET A 172 -3.04 2.19 11.09
N LEU A 173 -1.82 2.30 10.57
CA LEU A 173 -1.38 1.58 9.38
C LEU A 173 -0.81 0.21 9.78
N ASP A 174 -1.05 -0.79 8.93
CA ASP A 174 -0.39 -2.09 9.03
C ASP A 174 1.01 -1.99 8.41
N VAL A 175 1.98 -1.64 9.25
CA VAL A 175 3.34 -1.29 8.80
C VAL A 175 3.99 -2.40 7.98
N ASP A 176 3.81 -3.65 8.38
CA ASP A 176 4.40 -4.79 7.68
C ASP A 176 3.75 -4.97 6.31
N LYS A 177 2.41 -4.84 6.25
CA LYS A 177 1.67 -4.89 5.00
C LYS A 177 2.09 -3.79 4.03
N GLU A 178 2.26 -2.56 4.50
CA GLU A 178 2.71 -1.44 3.66
C GLU A 178 4.12 -1.68 3.08
N LYS A 179 5.03 -2.23 3.90
CA LYS A 179 6.37 -2.58 3.46
C LYS A 179 6.34 -3.69 2.41
N GLU A 180 5.60 -4.76 2.66
CA GLU A 180 5.43 -5.87 1.73
C GLU A 180 4.84 -5.41 0.39
N ASN A 181 3.84 -4.53 0.41
CA ASN A 181 3.21 -3.98 -0.79
C ASN A 181 4.24 -3.26 -1.68
N LEU A 182 5.08 -2.39 -1.09
CA LEU A 182 6.12 -1.67 -1.85
C LEU A 182 7.26 -2.59 -2.30
N ILE A 183 7.69 -3.55 -1.46
CA ILE A 183 8.69 -4.56 -1.83
C ILE A 183 8.21 -5.36 -3.05
N SER A 184 6.95 -5.82 -3.02
CA SER A 184 6.33 -6.55 -4.13
C SER A 184 6.26 -5.72 -5.41
N ALA A 185 5.89 -4.44 -5.30
CA ALA A 185 5.86 -3.52 -6.44
C ALA A 185 7.26 -3.31 -7.07
N LEU A 186 8.32 -3.34 -6.26
CA LEU A 186 9.70 -3.08 -6.67
C LEU A 186 10.51 -4.34 -7.00
N ALA A 187 9.98 -5.54 -6.78
CA ALA A 187 10.71 -6.80 -6.92
C ALA A 187 11.41 -6.95 -8.30
N GLY A 188 10.74 -6.54 -9.38
CA GLY A 188 11.29 -6.59 -10.74
C GLY A 188 12.51 -5.67 -10.94
N PRO A 189 12.37 -4.34 -10.76
CA PRO A 189 13.50 -3.41 -10.81
C PRO A 189 14.62 -3.73 -9.82
N ALA A 190 14.30 -4.18 -8.59
CA ALA A 190 15.27 -4.55 -7.58
C ALA A 190 16.10 -5.79 -8.00
N LYS A 191 15.47 -6.85 -8.50
CA LYS A 191 16.16 -8.04 -9.03
C LYS A 191 17.12 -7.70 -10.18
N ARG A 192 16.85 -6.64 -10.94
CA ARG A 192 17.73 -6.16 -12.02
C ARG A 192 18.80 -5.17 -11.54
N GLY A 193 18.90 -4.90 -10.24
CA GLY A 193 19.83 -3.91 -9.69
C GLY A 193 19.53 -2.46 -10.13
N LEU A 194 18.30 -2.17 -10.56
CA LEU A 194 17.91 -0.83 -11.01
C LEU A 194 17.36 0.04 -9.86
N VAL A 195 16.93 -0.59 -8.77
CA VAL A 195 16.37 0.07 -7.58
C VAL A 195 16.96 -0.61 -6.35
N ASP A 196 17.30 0.21 -5.35
CA ASP A 196 17.70 -0.23 -4.02
C ASP A 196 16.72 0.39 -3.01
N LEU A 197 15.90 -0.43 -2.36
CA LEU A 197 14.94 0.01 -1.35
C LEU A 197 15.48 -0.33 0.04
N GLN A 198 15.60 0.68 0.89
CA GLN A 198 15.93 0.51 2.29
C GLN A 198 14.86 1.17 3.16
N TRP A 199 14.53 0.54 4.28
CA TRP A 199 13.50 1.04 5.20
C TRP A 199 14.11 1.78 6.38
N ALA A 200 13.55 2.94 6.70
CA ALA A 200 13.81 3.57 7.98
C ALA A 200 13.30 2.66 9.13
N PRO A 201 14.09 2.46 10.20
CA PRO A 201 13.65 1.68 11.37
C PRO A 201 12.38 2.25 12.01
N ASP A 202 12.28 3.58 12.04
CA ASP A 202 11.09 4.33 12.45
C ASP A 202 10.98 5.64 11.66
N ALA A 203 9.82 6.29 11.75
CA ALA A 203 9.56 7.58 11.15
C ALA A 203 9.76 8.75 12.14
N THR A 204 10.73 8.66 13.04
CA THR A 204 11.07 9.78 13.93
C THR A 204 11.99 10.78 13.23
N TRP A 205 11.92 12.05 13.65
CA TRP A 205 12.79 13.10 13.10
C TRP A 205 14.28 12.76 13.21
N SER A 206 14.71 12.23 14.37
CA SER A 206 16.11 11.91 14.64
C SER A 206 16.63 10.79 13.73
N THR A 207 15.86 9.71 13.58
CA THR A 207 16.24 8.57 12.73
C THR A 207 16.35 8.99 11.27
N LEU A 208 15.36 9.75 10.78
CA LEU A 208 15.41 10.26 9.41
C LEU A 208 16.59 11.22 9.20
N GLN A 209 16.90 12.06 10.19
CA GLN A 209 18.06 12.96 10.12
C GLN A 209 19.37 12.19 10.00
N GLU A 210 19.54 11.14 10.81
CA GLU A 210 20.74 10.29 10.79
C GLU A 210 20.90 9.59 9.44
N LEU A 211 19.84 8.95 8.94
CA LEU A 211 19.86 8.26 7.64
C LEU A 211 20.16 9.22 6.48
N LEU A 212 19.61 10.44 6.52
CA LEU A 212 19.88 11.45 5.50
C LEU A 212 21.31 12.00 5.58
N LEU A 213 22.00 11.87 6.72
CA LEU A 213 23.40 12.28 6.89
C LEU A 213 24.38 11.16 6.51
N SER A 214 24.02 9.91 6.76
CA SER A 214 24.93 8.78 6.59
C SER A 214 24.97 8.20 5.18
N GLU A 215 23.90 8.39 4.40
CA GLU A 215 23.70 7.71 3.11
C GLU A 215 23.21 8.66 2.01
N GLU A 216 23.43 8.26 0.76
CA GLU A 216 22.89 8.96 -0.41
C GLU A 216 21.51 8.44 -0.78
N TRP A 217 20.53 9.34 -0.90
CA TRP A 217 19.15 9.00 -1.25
C TRP A 217 18.69 9.78 -2.47
N HIS A 218 18.14 9.07 -3.46
CA HIS A 218 17.58 9.68 -4.66
C HIS A 218 16.09 9.98 -4.48
N VAL A 219 15.39 9.08 -3.78
CA VAL A 219 13.95 9.12 -3.55
C VAL A 219 13.64 8.92 -2.08
N ILE A 220 12.70 9.69 -1.55
CA ILE A 220 12.01 9.39 -0.28
C ILE A 220 10.61 8.89 -0.61
N HIS A 221 10.27 7.67 -0.19
CA HIS A 221 8.91 7.13 -0.29
C HIS A 221 8.27 7.14 1.10
N PHE A 222 7.39 8.10 1.34
CA PHE A 222 6.69 8.27 2.61
C PHE A 222 5.28 7.68 2.53
N ILE A 223 5.01 6.71 3.41
CA ILE A 223 3.70 6.11 3.64
C ILE A 223 3.21 6.59 5.00
N GLY A 224 2.09 7.30 5.04
CA GLY A 224 1.63 7.88 6.28
C GLY A 224 0.48 8.85 6.11
N HIS A 225 0.27 9.65 7.15
CA HIS A 225 -0.78 10.66 7.19
C HIS A 225 -0.22 12.05 6.91
N GLY A 226 -0.99 12.85 6.19
CA GLY A 226 -0.79 14.29 6.05
C GLY A 226 -1.82 15.07 6.86
N ASP A 227 -1.72 16.39 6.84
CA ASP A 227 -2.76 17.34 7.25
C ASP A 227 -2.50 18.69 6.54
N PHE A 228 -3.43 19.64 6.61
CA PHE A 228 -3.22 20.99 6.10
C PHE A 228 -3.52 22.02 7.19
N ASP A 229 -2.55 22.91 7.44
CA ASP A 229 -2.74 24.05 8.34
C ASP A 229 -3.28 25.24 7.53
N PHE A 230 -4.57 25.52 7.66
CA PHE A 230 -5.24 26.63 6.97
C PHE A 230 -4.83 28.01 7.49
N GLU A 231 -4.35 28.13 8.74
CA GLU A 231 -3.88 29.42 9.26
C GLU A 231 -2.52 29.79 8.65
N ARG A 232 -1.68 28.78 8.42
CA ARG A 232 -0.34 28.94 7.84
C ARG A 232 -0.29 28.69 6.33
N GLU A 233 -1.39 28.24 5.74
CA GLU A 233 -1.50 27.79 4.35
C GLU A 233 -0.41 26.77 3.97
N GLU A 234 -0.14 25.82 4.87
CA GLU A 234 0.98 24.88 4.74
C GLU A 234 0.59 23.43 5.04
N GLY A 235 1.06 22.50 4.22
CA GLY A 235 0.86 21.08 4.46
C GLY A 235 1.76 20.52 5.58
N ILE A 236 1.25 19.50 6.26
CA ILE A 236 1.87 18.84 7.41
C ILE A 236 2.04 17.34 7.10
N LEU A 237 3.17 16.78 7.53
CA LEU A 237 3.41 15.34 7.63
C LEU A 237 3.31 14.91 9.08
N ALA A 238 2.60 13.81 9.32
CA ALA A 238 2.57 13.16 10.63
C ALA A 238 3.78 12.24 10.77
N LEU A 239 4.80 12.66 11.51
CA LEU A 239 5.93 11.81 11.93
C LEU A 239 5.65 11.15 13.29
N VAL A 240 6.51 10.21 13.66
CA VAL A 240 6.48 9.59 14.99
C VAL A 240 7.26 10.47 15.98
N GLY A 241 6.59 10.90 17.04
CA GLY A 241 7.20 11.61 18.16
C GLY A 241 7.99 10.67 19.08
N LYS A 242 8.84 11.23 19.95
CA LYS A 242 9.65 10.45 20.90
C LYS A 242 8.82 9.60 21.86
N ASP A 243 7.57 9.97 22.09
CA ASP A 243 6.61 9.25 22.91
C ASP A 243 5.72 8.31 22.07
N GLY A 244 6.02 8.11 20.79
CA GLY A 244 5.23 7.32 19.86
C GLY A 244 3.90 7.95 19.45
N ARG A 245 3.61 9.20 19.83
CA ARG A 245 2.42 9.95 19.36
C ARG A 245 2.75 10.77 18.12
N THR A 246 1.73 11.37 17.52
CA THR A 246 1.89 12.20 16.33
C THR A 246 2.78 13.42 16.60
N HIS A 247 3.87 13.52 15.84
CA HIS A 247 4.66 14.74 15.70
C HIS A 247 4.30 15.39 14.37
N ARG A 248 3.51 16.47 14.43
CA ARG A 248 3.14 17.27 13.25
C ARG A 248 4.36 18.03 12.76
N VAL A 249 4.78 17.78 11.53
CA VAL A 249 5.92 18.44 10.89
C VAL A 249 5.47 19.17 9.64
N GLU A 250 5.61 20.48 9.65
CA GLU A 250 5.32 21.34 8.50
C GLU A 250 6.22 21.00 7.31
N GLY A 251 5.69 21.09 6.08
CA GLY A 251 6.42 20.76 4.85
C GLY A 251 7.76 21.51 4.73
N SER A 252 7.79 22.80 5.08
CA SER A 252 9.02 23.61 5.12
C SER A 252 10.05 23.11 6.12
N ARG A 253 9.64 22.55 7.27
CA ARG A 253 10.56 21.92 8.21
C ARG A 253 11.04 20.58 7.70
N PHE A 254 10.19 19.79 7.05
CA PHE A 254 10.63 18.57 6.39
C PHE A 254 11.66 18.84 5.28
N VAL A 255 11.52 19.95 4.55
CA VAL A 255 12.57 20.41 3.60
C VAL A 255 13.90 20.65 4.29
N VAL A 256 13.93 21.26 5.47
CA VAL A 256 15.17 21.47 6.25
C VAL A 256 15.83 20.14 6.60
N LEU A 257 15.02 19.12 6.91
CA LEU A 257 15.50 17.75 7.14
C LEU A 257 16.09 17.14 5.86
N LEU A 258 15.37 17.19 4.74
CA LEU A 258 15.85 16.67 3.44
C LEU A 258 17.15 17.33 2.96
N ARG A 259 17.39 18.59 3.34
CA ARG A 259 18.63 19.32 3.03
C ARG A 259 19.84 18.84 3.81
N GLN A 260 19.69 17.93 4.78
CA GLN A 260 20.84 17.26 5.40
C GLN A 260 21.53 16.31 4.43
N ALA A 261 20.78 15.69 3.52
CA ALA A 261 21.33 14.84 2.49
C ALA A 261 22.14 15.60 1.44
N ARG A 262 23.20 14.93 0.96
CA ARG A 262 24.11 15.41 -0.07
C ARG A 262 24.34 14.26 -1.06
N PRO A 263 23.75 14.31 -2.27
CA PRO A 263 22.80 15.31 -2.77
C PRO A 263 21.43 15.24 -2.07
N MET A 264 20.66 16.34 -2.11
CA MET A 264 19.27 16.33 -1.63
C MET A 264 18.41 15.44 -2.56
N PRO A 265 17.51 14.60 -2.02
CA PRO A 265 16.61 13.77 -2.80
C PRO A 265 15.85 14.60 -3.85
N ARG A 266 15.80 14.09 -5.09
CA ARG A 266 15.14 14.79 -6.21
C ARG A 266 13.66 14.51 -6.26
N LEU A 267 13.25 13.35 -5.76
CA LEU A 267 11.88 12.88 -5.78
C LEU A 267 11.41 12.54 -4.36
N VAL A 268 10.22 13.02 -4.01
CA VAL A 268 9.48 12.51 -2.85
C VAL A 268 8.17 11.89 -3.36
N VAL A 269 7.82 10.72 -2.85
CA VAL A 269 6.54 10.07 -3.09
C VAL A 269 5.76 10.09 -1.78
N LEU A 270 4.57 10.68 -1.79
CA LEU A 270 3.66 10.78 -0.65
C LEU A 270 2.46 9.87 -0.88
N ASN A 271 2.40 8.77 -0.13
CA ASN A 271 1.34 7.79 -0.22
C ASN A 271 0.49 7.79 1.06
N SER A 272 -0.82 8.03 0.92
CA SER A 272 -1.81 7.86 1.99
C SER A 272 -2.59 6.58 1.72
N CYS A 273 -2.46 5.62 2.63
CA CYS A 273 -3.18 4.36 2.51
C CYS A 273 -4.58 4.45 3.16
N SER A 274 -5.53 3.73 2.57
CA SER A 274 -6.89 3.62 3.09
C SER A 274 -6.88 2.97 4.48
N SER A 275 -7.29 3.72 5.50
CA SER A 275 -7.65 3.17 6.81
C SER A 275 -9.09 3.60 7.10
N ALA A 276 -9.94 2.65 7.53
CA ALA A 276 -11.40 2.78 7.56
C ALA A 276 -11.98 3.85 8.51
N THR A 277 -11.16 4.79 8.98
CA THR A 277 -11.53 5.87 9.87
C THR A 277 -10.89 7.20 9.44
N SER A 278 -11.77 8.10 9.02
CA SER A 278 -11.77 9.55 9.20
C SER A 278 -11.32 10.49 8.06
N SER A 279 -12.26 11.41 7.82
CA SER A 279 -12.16 12.77 7.31
C SER A 279 -10.82 13.49 7.49
N SER A 280 -10.26 13.96 6.38
CA SER A 280 -9.54 15.25 6.34
C SER A 280 -9.38 15.71 4.89
N GLN A 281 -9.62 17.01 4.67
CA GLN A 281 -9.49 17.65 3.35
C GLN A 281 -8.00 17.88 3.05
N ASP A 282 -7.56 17.41 1.87
CA ASP A 282 -6.35 17.83 1.15
C ASP A 282 -4.98 17.57 1.81
N LEU A 283 -4.76 16.32 2.23
CA LEU A 283 -3.61 15.90 3.06
C LEU A 283 -2.21 16.16 2.47
N PHE A 284 -2.04 16.02 1.15
CA PHE A 284 -0.70 16.05 0.54
C PHE A 284 -0.50 17.10 -0.54
N SER A 285 -1.54 17.76 -1.06
CA SER A 285 -1.39 18.83 -2.05
C SER A 285 -0.56 20.00 -1.49
N GLY A 286 -0.91 20.46 -0.28
CA GLY A 286 -0.17 21.51 0.42
C GLY A 286 1.27 21.11 0.76
N THR A 287 1.46 19.86 1.19
CA THR A 287 2.78 19.33 1.55
C THR A 287 3.67 19.20 0.31
N ALA A 288 3.15 18.64 -0.78
CA ALA A 288 3.85 18.50 -2.04
C ALA A 288 4.29 19.86 -2.60
N ALA A 289 3.39 20.85 -2.59
CA ALA A 289 3.71 22.20 -3.01
C ALA A 289 4.82 22.84 -2.13
N ALA A 290 4.75 22.65 -0.80
CA ALA A 290 5.77 23.14 0.12
C ALA A 290 7.15 22.49 -0.12
N LEU A 291 7.18 21.18 -0.36
CA LEU A 291 8.41 20.44 -0.66
C LEU A 291 9.06 20.91 -1.97
N VAL A 292 8.27 21.11 -3.03
CA VAL A 292 8.76 21.60 -4.31
C VAL A 292 9.28 23.04 -4.20
N ARG A 293 8.52 23.94 -3.53
CA ARG A 293 9.00 25.30 -3.21
C ARG A 293 10.32 25.25 -2.46
N GLY A 294 10.42 24.33 -1.50
CA GLY A 294 11.56 24.11 -0.65
C GLY A 294 12.79 23.50 -1.32
N GLY A 295 12.68 23.01 -2.56
CA GLY A 295 13.84 22.58 -3.36
C GLY A 295 13.81 21.12 -3.83
N VAL A 296 12.82 20.32 -3.43
CA VAL A 296 12.58 19.00 -4.05
C VAL A 296 12.20 19.23 -5.52
N SER A 297 12.73 18.40 -6.42
CA SER A 297 12.54 18.61 -7.87
C SER A 297 11.18 18.10 -8.37
N ALA A 298 10.67 17.02 -7.77
CA ALA A 298 9.31 16.57 -8.00
C ALA A 298 8.72 15.90 -6.77
N VAL A 299 7.39 16.01 -6.63
CA VAL A 299 6.64 15.24 -5.64
C VAL A 299 5.49 14.53 -6.33
N ALA A 300 5.50 13.20 -6.31
CA ALA A 300 4.32 12.41 -6.64
C ALA A 300 3.51 12.21 -5.35
N ALA A 301 2.21 12.48 -5.39
CA ALA A 301 1.35 12.38 -4.21
C ALA A 301 0.02 11.72 -4.57
N MET A 302 -0.61 11.10 -3.59
CA MET A 302 -2.00 10.67 -3.69
C MET A 302 -2.91 11.80 -3.22
N GLN A 303 -3.79 12.29 -4.10
CA GLN A 303 -4.74 13.37 -3.72
C GLN A 303 -5.96 12.87 -2.95
N PHE A 304 -6.19 11.56 -2.98
CA PHE A 304 -7.23 10.83 -2.29
C PHE A 304 -6.61 9.58 -1.68
N GLU A 305 -7.32 8.92 -0.76
CA GLU A 305 -6.99 7.55 -0.40
C GLU A 305 -7.00 6.63 -1.62
N ILE A 306 -6.15 5.61 -1.58
CA ILE A 306 -5.99 4.60 -2.62
C ILE A 306 -5.99 3.22 -1.98
N THR A 307 -6.56 2.23 -2.66
CA THR A 307 -6.52 0.83 -2.22
C THR A 307 -5.10 0.26 -2.32
N ASP A 308 -4.77 -0.72 -1.48
CA ASP A 308 -3.50 -1.46 -1.53
C ASP A 308 -3.20 -1.97 -2.94
N SER A 309 -4.19 -2.55 -3.62
CA SER A 309 -4.05 -3.05 -4.99
C SER A 309 -3.64 -1.95 -5.95
N ALA A 310 -4.34 -0.82 -5.96
CA ALA A 310 -4.02 0.28 -6.85
C ALA A 310 -2.67 0.94 -6.48
N ALA A 311 -2.32 1.02 -5.19
CA ALA A 311 -1.02 1.52 -4.74
C ALA A 311 0.15 0.63 -5.21
N ILE A 312 0.01 -0.70 -5.14
CA ILE A 312 1.00 -1.66 -5.64
C ILE A 312 1.20 -1.46 -7.14
N GLU A 313 0.11 -1.40 -7.91
CA GLU A 313 0.17 -1.27 -9.37
C GLU A 313 0.74 0.09 -9.79
N PHE A 314 0.33 1.17 -9.11
CA PHE A 314 0.94 2.48 -9.32
C PHE A 314 2.44 2.43 -9.09
N CYS A 315 2.89 1.95 -7.92
CA CYS A 315 4.30 1.90 -7.58
C CYS A 315 5.08 1.02 -8.58
N ARG A 316 4.50 -0.10 -9.02
CA ARG A 316 5.10 -0.99 -10.02
C ARG A 316 5.34 -0.27 -11.34
N GLY A 317 4.31 0.39 -11.89
CA GLY A 317 4.44 1.15 -13.14
C GLY A 317 5.38 2.34 -12.99
N PHE A 318 5.18 3.13 -11.93
CA PHE A 318 5.92 4.35 -11.63
C PHE A 318 7.42 4.10 -11.46
N TYR A 319 7.81 3.23 -10.54
CA TYR A 319 9.22 2.99 -10.28
C TYR A 319 9.91 2.21 -11.39
N ASN A 320 9.19 1.37 -12.13
CA ASN A 320 9.76 0.74 -13.31
C ASN A 320 10.10 1.80 -14.38
N ALA A 321 9.24 2.79 -14.61
CA ALA A 321 9.54 3.90 -15.52
C ALA A 321 10.72 4.76 -15.02
N VAL A 322 10.73 5.14 -13.73
CA VAL A 322 11.85 5.87 -13.11
C VAL A 322 13.18 5.11 -13.25
N ALA A 323 13.16 3.80 -12.97
CA ALA A 323 14.32 2.92 -13.08
C ALA A 323 14.85 2.81 -14.53
N HIS A 324 13.99 2.99 -15.53
CA HIS A 324 14.37 3.03 -16.94
C HIS A 324 14.84 4.42 -17.40
N GLY A 325 14.93 5.40 -16.50
CA GLY A 325 15.36 6.76 -16.80
C GLY A 325 14.32 7.59 -17.54
N ARG A 326 13.04 7.21 -17.48
CA ARG A 326 11.94 8.03 -18.02
C ARG A 326 11.77 9.30 -17.19
N GLY A 327 11.20 10.35 -17.79
CA GLY A 327 10.74 11.53 -17.07
C GLY A 327 9.72 11.15 -15.99
N VAL A 328 9.70 11.89 -14.88
CA VAL A 328 8.81 11.56 -13.75
C VAL A 328 7.32 11.74 -14.09
N ASP A 329 6.99 12.59 -15.05
CA ASP A 329 5.64 12.75 -15.59
C ASP A 329 5.20 11.53 -16.41
N GLU A 330 6.07 11.02 -17.28
CA GLU A 330 5.87 9.73 -17.95
C GLU A 330 5.75 8.59 -16.93
N ALA A 331 6.52 8.64 -15.85
CA ALA A 331 6.44 7.64 -14.79
C ALA A 331 5.08 7.66 -14.08
N VAL A 332 4.52 8.83 -13.77
CA VAL A 332 3.14 8.92 -13.23
C VAL A 332 2.14 8.37 -14.24
N GLY A 333 2.27 8.71 -15.52
CA GLY A 333 1.45 8.11 -16.58
C GLY A 333 1.55 6.58 -16.60
N SER A 334 2.75 6.02 -16.51
CA SER A 334 2.97 4.56 -16.45
C SER A 334 2.35 3.93 -15.21
N GLY A 335 2.35 4.61 -14.06
CA GLY A 335 1.67 4.17 -12.85
C GLY A 335 0.14 4.14 -13.02
N ARG A 336 -0.43 5.16 -13.67
CA ARG A 336 -1.88 5.20 -13.99
C ARG A 336 -2.28 4.07 -14.94
N VAL A 337 -1.48 3.81 -15.97
CA VAL A 337 -1.69 2.71 -16.91
C VAL A 337 -1.65 1.36 -16.19
N ALA A 338 -0.76 1.19 -15.22
CA ALA A 338 -0.70 -0.04 -14.43
C ALA A 338 -1.96 -0.24 -13.56
N ILE A 339 -2.48 0.82 -12.92
CA ILE A 339 -3.77 0.75 -12.20
C ILE A 339 -4.91 0.36 -13.16
N LEU A 340 -5.01 1.04 -14.32
CA LEU A 340 -6.02 0.76 -15.35
C LEU A 340 -5.99 -0.71 -15.82
N GLY A 341 -4.79 -1.28 -15.94
CA GLY A 341 -4.60 -2.67 -16.36
C GLY A 341 -4.95 -3.72 -15.29
N SER A 342 -5.11 -3.30 -14.03
CA SER A 342 -5.36 -4.20 -12.88
C SER A 342 -6.84 -4.54 -12.68
N SER A 343 -7.73 -3.59 -12.97
CA SER A 343 -9.18 -3.80 -13.05
C SER A 343 -9.77 -2.82 -14.05
N GLY A 344 -10.53 -3.31 -15.04
CA GLY A 344 -11.03 -2.50 -16.15
C GLY A 344 -12.05 -1.41 -15.76
N ASP A 345 -12.54 -1.44 -14.52
CA ASP A 345 -13.61 -0.57 -14.02
C ASP A 345 -13.14 0.43 -12.94
N THR A 346 -11.87 0.35 -12.47
CA THR A 346 -11.39 1.27 -11.42
C THR A 346 -11.08 2.65 -11.98
N LEU A 347 -11.43 3.68 -11.21
CA LEU A 347 -11.11 5.08 -11.45
C LEU A 347 -9.94 5.57 -10.58
N GLU A 348 -9.37 4.72 -9.71
CA GLU A 348 -8.30 5.10 -8.78
C GLU A 348 -7.01 5.58 -9.47
N TRP A 349 -6.87 5.35 -10.78
CA TRP A 349 -5.80 5.94 -11.59
C TRP A 349 -5.89 7.46 -11.72
N LEU A 350 -7.00 8.08 -11.31
CA LEU A 350 -7.16 9.54 -11.17
C LEU A 350 -6.56 10.08 -9.85
N THR A 351 -6.23 9.21 -8.89
CA THR A 351 -5.71 9.59 -7.57
C THR A 351 -4.27 10.13 -7.59
N PRO A 352 -3.32 9.58 -8.36
CA PRO A 352 -1.95 10.08 -8.37
C PRO A 352 -1.84 11.46 -9.02
N VAL A 353 -1.16 12.39 -8.35
CA VAL A 353 -0.86 13.75 -8.82
C VAL A 353 0.64 14.00 -8.82
N LEU A 354 1.11 14.89 -9.69
CA LEU A 354 2.53 15.24 -9.81
C LEU A 354 2.74 16.74 -9.65
N TYR A 355 3.56 17.12 -8.67
CA TYR A 355 4.08 18.47 -8.54
C TYR A 355 5.49 18.53 -9.10
N LEU A 356 5.75 19.47 -10.02
CA LEU A 356 7.06 19.68 -10.63
C LEU A 356 7.66 21.03 -10.27
N ARG A 357 8.97 20.99 -10.00
CA ARG A 357 9.82 22.17 -9.87
C ARG A 357 10.26 22.63 -11.25
N GLY A 358 9.63 23.69 -11.78
CA GLY A 358 9.90 24.11 -13.15
C GLY A 358 9.26 23.16 -14.17
N LEU A 359 9.82 23.14 -15.39
CA LEU A 359 9.26 22.41 -16.54
C LEU A 359 10.02 21.12 -16.88
N ASP A 360 11.19 20.88 -16.28
CA ASP A 360 11.97 19.68 -16.53
C ASP A 360 11.47 18.53 -15.66
N SER A 361 11.13 17.40 -16.29
CA SER A 361 10.69 16.19 -15.61
C SER A 361 11.78 15.12 -15.52
N GLN A 362 12.95 15.36 -16.12
CA GLN A 362 14.07 14.43 -16.06
C GLN A 362 14.80 14.61 -14.73
N LEU A 363 14.46 13.78 -13.74
CA LEU A 363 15.08 13.90 -12.41
C LEU A 363 16.44 13.21 -12.32
N PHE A 364 16.61 12.13 -13.07
CA PHE A 364 17.77 11.25 -12.98
C PHE A 364 18.38 11.01 -14.36
N ALA A 365 19.69 11.20 -14.48
CA ALA A 365 20.47 10.68 -15.59
C ALA A 365 21.07 9.35 -15.14
N VAL A 366 20.35 8.25 -15.40
CA VAL A 366 20.77 6.91 -14.97
C VAL A 366 21.85 6.43 -15.94
N GLU A 367 23.10 6.50 -15.49
CA GLU A 367 24.24 5.92 -16.20
C GLU A 367 24.19 4.41 -16.00
N ARG A 368 23.63 3.70 -16.98
CA ARG A 368 23.79 2.25 -17.05
C ARG A 368 25.28 1.98 -17.23
N ALA A 369 25.84 1.15 -16.36
CA ALA A 369 27.12 0.51 -16.70
C ALA A 369 26.93 -0.11 -18.08
N GLY A 370 27.67 0.40 -19.07
CA GLY A 370 27.52 -0.03 -20.45
C GLY A 370 27.67 -1.54 -20.55
N ALA A 371 26.91 -2.16 -21.44
CA ALA A 371 27.03 -3.56 -21.82
C ALA A 371 28.41 -3.93 -22.42
N ASP A 372 29.36 -3.00 -22.47
CA ASP A 372 30.71 -3.16 -23.04
C ASP A 372 31.84 -3.15 -21.99
N GLY A 373 31.50 -3.31 -20.70
CA GLY A 373 32.49 -3.27 -19.61
C GLY A 373 32.30 -4.35 -18.54
N ALA A 374 31.52 -5.40 -18.80
CA ALA A 374 31.51 -6.54 -17.91
C ALA A 374 32.93 -7.13 -17.87
N PRO A 375 33.52 -7.38 -16.68
CA PRO A 375 34.62 -8.33 -16.61
C PRO A 375 34.15 -9.63 -17.30
N PRO A 376 35.05 -10.34 -18.01
CA PRO A 376 34.66 -11.58 -18.69
C PRO A 376 33.87 -12.45 -17.71
N PRO A 377 32.77 -13.07 -18.16
CA PRO A 377 31.98 -13.92 -17.29
C PRO A 377 32.92 -14.88 -16.56
N PRO A 378 32.69 -15.14 -15.26
CA PRO A 378 33.60 -15.96 -14.47
C PRO A 378 33.88 -17.26 -15.20
N SER A 379 35.15 -17.63 -15.23
CA SER A 379 35.65 -18.86 -15.82
C SER A 379 34.96 -20.07 -15.18
N ALA A 380 35.00 -21.23 -15.85
CA ALA A 380 34.44 -22.46 -15.30
C ALA A 380 35.02 -22.77 -13.89
N GLU A 381 36.31 -22.47 -13.67
CA GLU A 381 36.97 -22.63 -12.37
C GLU A 381 36.38 -21.71 -11.29
N GLU A 382 36.13 -20.43 -11.62
CA GLU A 382 35.53 -19.47 -10.68
C GLU A 382 34.07 -19.80 -10.36
N ARG A 383 33.31 -20.31 -11.34
CA ARG A 383 31.92 -20.77 -11.12
C ARG A 383 31.86 -22.01 -10.24
N VAL A 384 32.79 -22.94 -10.42
CA VAL A 384 32.91 -24.12 -9.55
C VAL A 384 33.27 -23.71 -8.12
N ALA A 385 34.17 -22.75 -7.93
CA ALA A 385 34.51 -22.23 -6.61
C ALA A 385 33.32 -21.53 -5.92
N GLN A 386 32.54 -20.74 -6.67
CA GLN A 386 31.31 -20.13 -6.16
C GLN A 386 30.25 -21.16 -5.77
N ALA A 387 30.11 -22.22 -6.57
CA ALA A 387 29.20 -23.31 -6.24
C ALA A 387 29.67 -24.06 -4.99
N GLN A 388 30.97 -24.29 -4.81
CA GLN A 388 31.53 -24.89 -3.59
C GLN A 388 31.24 -24.02 -2.35
N GLU A 389 31.46 -22.71 -2.43
CA GLU A 389 31.20 -21.78 -1.32
C GLU A 389 29.72 -21.79 -0.92
N ALA A 390 28.81 -21.77 -1.90
CA ALA A 390 27.38 -21.91 -1.64
C ALA A 390 27.01 -23.25 -1.00
N LEU A 391 27.70 -24.35 -1.35
CA LEU A 391 27.50 -25.65 -0.71
C LEU A 391 28.06 -25.73 0.71
N ASP A 392 29.18 -25.08 0.97
CA ASP A 392 29.75 -24.96 2.31
C ASP A 392 28.81 -24.15 3.24
N GLU A 393 27.99 -23.26 2.66
CA GLU A 393 26.90 -22.53 3.34
C GLU A 393 25.54 -23.26 3.35
N HIS A 394 25.49 -24.52 2.88
CA HIS A 394 24.26 -25.32 2.75
C HIS A 394 23.20 -24.76 1.77
N ASP A 395 23.58 -23.90 0.82
CA ASP A 395 22.71 -23.36 -0.24
C ASP A 395 22.83 -24.14 -1.57
N ALA A 396 22.27 -25.35 -1.56
CA ALA A 396 22.19 -26.19 -2.75
C ALA A 396 21.36 -25.54 -3.88
N ALA A 397 20.38 -24.68 -3.56
CA ALA A 397 19.51 -24.05 -4.55
C ALA A 397 20.27 -23.03 -5.43
N THR A 398 21.29 -22.38 -4.86
CA THR A 398 22.19 -21.49 -5.59
C THR A 398 23.31 -22.26 -6.29
N ALA A 399 23.88 -23.29 -5.65
CA ALA A 399 24.98 -24.07 -6.23
C ALA A 399 24.59 -24.89 -7.46
N ILE A 400 23.38 -25.48 -7.46
CA ILE A 400 22.91 -26.38 -8.52
C ILE A 400 22.86 -25.67 -9.89
N PRO A 401 22.14 -24.56 -10.09
CA PRO A 401 22.09 -23.88 -11.39
C PRO A 401 23.48 -23.47 -11.91
N VAL A 402 24.40 -23.11 -11.01
CA VAL A 402 25.79 -22.75 -11.36
C VAL A 402 26.54 -23.98 -11.89
N LEU A 403 26.45 -25.11 -11.20
CA LEU A 403 27.06 -26.37 -11.63
C LEU A 403 26.45 -26.91 -12.94
N ASP A 404 25.13 -26.79 -13.12
CA ASP A 404 24.47 -27.16 -14.38
C ASP A 404 24.97 -26.33 -15.56
N THR A 405 25.20 -25.05 -15.32
CA THR A 405 25.70 -24.14 -16.36
C THR A 405 27.14 -24.52 -16.73
N VAL A 406 27.99 -24.85 -15.75
CA VAL A 406 29.37 -25.33 -16.02
C VAL A 406 29.35 -26.65 -16.79
N LEU A 407 28.49 -27.60 -16.42
CA LEU A 407 28.38 -28.91 -17.08
C LEU A 407 27.71 -28.85 -18.46
N ALA A 408 26.86 -27.85 -18.70
CA ALA A 408 26.31 -27.58 -20.03
C ALA A 408 27.39 -27.02 -20.98
N ASP A 409 28.29 -26.18 -20.46
CA ASP A 409 29.38 -25.57 -21.21
C ASP A 409 30.56 -26.55 -21.43
N ASP A 410 30.91 -27.34 -20.41
CA ASP A 410 31.94 -28.39 -20.44
C ASP A 410 31.46 -29.65 -19.69
N PRO A 411 30.85 -30.61 -20.43
CA PRO A 411 30.34 -31.83 -19.83
C PRO A 411 31.39 -32.71 -19.16
N GLU A 412 32.69 -32.55 -19.47
CA GLU A 412 33.79 -33.34 -18.88
C GLU A 412 34.46 -32.65 -17.68
N ASN A 413 33.90 -31.55 -17.18
CA ASN A 413 34.42 -30.83 -16.03
C ASN A 413 34.28 -31.65 -14.73
N ALA A 414 35.33 -32.40 -14.38
CA ALA A 414 35.34 -33.32 -13.25
C ALA A 414 34.98 -32.68 -11.89
N PRO A 415 35.49 -31.49 -11.53
CA PRO A 415 35.09 -30.82 -10.28
C PRO A 415 33.59 -30.50 -10.22
N ALA A 416 33.00 -30.03 -11.32
CA ALA A 416 31.57 -29.73 -11.37
C ALA A 416 30.70 -31.00 -11.31
N GLN A 417 31.15 -32.10 -11.93
CA GLN A 417 30.45 -33.40 -11.86
C GLN A 417 30.42 -33.95 -10.43
N GLU A 418 31.55 -33.86 -9.72
CA GLU A 418 31.70 -34.36 -8.35
C GLU A 418 30.82 -33.57 -7.37
N LEU A 419 30.88 -32.23 -7.43
CA LEU A 419 30.05 -31.35 -6.62
C LEU A 419 28.56 -31.51 -6.89
N ARG A 420 28.18 -31.70 -8.16
CA ARG A 420 26.79 -31.90 -8.55
C ARG A 420 26.25 -33.28 -8.15
N GLY A 421 27.10 -34.30 -8.15
CA GLY A 421 26.74 -35.63 -7.66
C GLY A 421 26.43 -35.63 -6.16
N ALA A 422 27.28 -34.95 -5.36
CA ALA A 422 27.12 -34.85 -3.91
C ALA A 422 25.84 -34.09 -3.49
N THR A 423 25.42 -33.08 -4.26
CA THR A 423 24.22 -32.28 -3.95
C THR A 423 22.90 -33.04 -4.11
N VAL A 424 22.84 -34.01 -5.03
CA VAL A 424 21.61 -34.76 -5.31
C VAL A 424 21.22 -35.68 -4.16
N GLU A 425 22.20 -36.17 -3.39
CA GLU A 425 21.94 -37.01 -2.20
C GLU A 425 21.41 -36.19 -1.01
N ASP A 426 21.83 -34.93 -0.88
CA ASP A 426 21.46 -34.06 0.25
C ASP A 426 20.07 -33.39 0.05
N VAL A 427 19.76 -32.96 -1.18
CA VAL A 427 18.46 -32.34 -1.54
C VAL A 427 17.28 -33.33 -1.39
N GLY A 428 17.52 -34.63 -1.55
CA GLY A 428 16.50 -35.67 -1.36
C GLY A 428 16.04 -35.82 0.10
N SER A 429 16.82 -35.34 1.07
CA SER A 429 16.44 -35.30 2.50
C SER A 429 15.68 -34.01 2.83
N VAL A 430 16.20 -32.86 2.38
CA VAL A 430 15.64 -31.51 2.61
C VAL A 430 14.29 -31.31 1.92
N SER A 431 14.10 -31.84 0.70
CA SER A 431 12.86 -31.68 -0.06
C SER A 431 11.67 -32.43 0.56
N ARG A 432 11.90 -33.49 1.35
CA ARG A 432 10.85 -34.19 2.10
C ARG A 432 10.39 -33.40 3.33
N ASN A 433 11.31 -32.69 3.99
CA ASN A 433 11.01 -31.85 5.14
C ASN A 433 10.33 -30.53 4.72
N ALA A 434 10.78 -29.91 3.62
CA ALA A 434 10.14 -28.70 3.07
C ALA A 434 8.70 -28.94 2.61
N ALA A 435 8.42 -30.09 2.00
CA ALA A 435 7.05 -30.46 1.61
C ALA A 435 6.14 -30.67 2.83
N ALA A 436 6.65 -31.22 3.93
CA ALA A 436 5.90 -31.38 5.18
C ALA A 436 5.63 -30.03 5.87
N ILE A 437 6.60 -29.11 5.86
CA ILE A 437 6.46 -27.74 6.40
C ILE A 437 5.42 -26.95 5.60
N SER A 438 5.45 -27.00 4.27
CA SER A 438 4.47 -26.32 3.42
C SER A 438 3.03 -26.82 3.64
N VAL A 439 2.85 -28.12 3.88
CA VAL A 439 1.54 -28.70 4.23
C VAL A 439 1.08 -28.25 5.62
N LEU A 440 1.99 -28.07 6.57
CA LEU A 440 1.69 -27.54 7.92
C LEU A 440 1.32 -26.05 7.87
N GLU A 441 2.06 -25.23 7.11
CA GLU A 441 1.76 -23.81 6.89
C GLU A 441 0.40 -23.61 6.24
N GLY A 442 0.08 -24.40 5.19
CA GLY A 442 -1.22 -24.38 4.54
C GLY A 442 -2.37 -24.68 5.51
N ARG A 443 -2.19 -25.68 6.39
CA ARG A 443 -3.19 -26.03 7.42
C ARG A 443 -3.33 -24.98 8.52
N ILE A 444 -2.24 -24.30 8.89
CA ILE A 444 -2.29 -23.18 9.84
C ILE A 444 -3.07 -22.00 9.25
N ILE A 445 -2.90 -21.73 7.95
CA ILE A 445 -3.67 -20.70 7.24
C ILE A 445 -5.17 -21.07 7.20
N GLU A 446 -5.51 -22.31 6.83
CA GLU A 446 -6.89 -22.80 6.85
C GLU A 446 -7.53 -22.68 8.25
N MET A 447 -6.77 -22.93 9.33
CA MET A 447 -7.25 -22.78 10.70
C MET A 447 -7.49 -21.32 11.09
N ARG A 448 -6.63 -20.38 10.65
CA ARG A 448 -6.82 -18.94 10.87
C ARG A 448 -8.01 -18.39 10.09
N ASP A 449 -8.23 -18.87 8.87
CA ASP A 449 -9.39 -18.51 8.06
C ASP A 449 -10.70 -19.06 8.66
N LEU A 450 -10.68 -20.29 9.19
CA LEU A 450 -11.79 -20.86 9.94
C LEU A 450 -12.11 -20.04 11.21
N GLU A 451 -11.09 -19.59 11.94
CA GLU A 451 -11.28 -18.67 13.09
C GLU A 451 -11.98 -17.38 12.65
N ARG A 452 -11.52 -16.77 11.56
CA ARG A 452 -12.10 -15.53 11.01
C ARG A 452 -13.57 -15.72 10.64
N ASP A 453 -13.90 -16.83 9.98
CA ASP A 453 -15.28 -17.15 9.58
C ASP A 453 -16.17 -17.40 10.80
N ILE A 454 -15.68 -18.09 11.83
CA ILE A 454 -16.42 -18.31 13.09
C ILE A 454 -16.69 -16.98 13.80
N ARG A 455 -15.69 -16.08 13.91
CA ARG A 455 -15.88 -14.75 14.50
C ARG A 455 -16.91 -13.92 13.71
N ALA A 456 -16.90 -14.02 12.38
CA ALA A 456 -17.87 -13.34 11.53
C ALA A 456 -19.31 -13.89 11.73
N ARG A 457 -19.46 -15.22 11.76
CA ARG A 457 -20.76 -15.88 11.98
C ARG A 457 -21.32 -15.59 13.37
N LEU A 458 -20.50 -15.63 14.42
CA LEU A 458 -20.93 -15.28 15.77
C LEU A 458 -21.42 -13.83 15.84
N ARG A 459 -20.68 -12.88 15.25
CA ARG A 459 -21.12 -11.47 15.14
C ARG A 459 -22.46 -11.33 14.41
N SER A 460 -22.65 -12.06 13.31
CA SER A 460 -23.92 -12.05 12.57
C SER A 460 -25.08 -12.64 13.38
N ILE A 461 -24.84 -13.73 14.12
CA ILE A 461 -25.85 -14.39 14.97
C ILE A 461 -26.25 -13.45 16.10
N PHE A 462 -25.29 -12.84 16.80
CA PHE A 462 -25.56 -11.89 17.87
C PHE A 462 -26.30 -10.66 17.34
N SER A 463 -25.86 -10.08 16.21
CA SER A 463 -26.54 -8.93 15.58
C SER A 463 -28.00 -9.25 15.23
N SER A 464 -28.26 -10.45 14.70
CA SER A 464 -29.62 -10.91 14.37
C SER A 464 -30.47 -11.14 15.64
N ALA A 465 -29.88 -11.64 16.72
CA ALA A 465 -30.55 -11.82 18.00
C ALA A 465 -30.91 -10.47 18.66
N PHE A 466 -29.97 -9.49 18.63
CA PHE A 466 -30.20 -8.13 19.12
C PHE A 466 -31.32 -7.40 18.36
N GLN A 467 -31.43 -7.61 17.04
CA GLN A 467 -32.52 -7.03 16.24
C GLN A 467 -33.90 -7.63 16.59
N ARG A 468 -33.97 -8.91 16.94
CA ARG A 468 -35.24 -9.59 17.27
C ARG A 468 -35.74 -9.32 18.68
N LEU A 469 -34.85 -9.07 19.63
CA LEU A 469 -35.19 -8.92 21.05
C LEU A 469 -35.44 -7.46 21.49
N GLY A 470 -35.16 -6.48 20.62
CA GLY A 470 -35.60 -5.09 20.77
C GLY A 470 -34.78 -4.27 21.78
N SER A 471 -33.97 -3.35 21.23
CA SER A 471 -33.11 -2.37 21.92
C SER A 471 -32.02 -2.93 22.84
N SER A 472 -30.89 -2.23 22.85
CA SER A 472 -29.56 -2.60 23.32
C SER A 472 -29.36 -2.70 24.84
N ASP A 473 -30.42 -2.69 25.64
CA ASP A 473 -30.34 -2.68 27.12
C ASP A 473 -30.66 -4.02 27.79
N ASP A 474 -30.67 -5.12 27.04
CA ASP A 474 -30.81 -6.44 27.66
C ASP A 474 -29.46 -6.94 28.20
N PHE A 475 -29.18 -6.57 29.46
CA PHE A 475 -27.99 -6.94 30.23
C PHE A 475 -27.67 -8.45 30.14
N VAL A 476 -28.69 -9.30 29.96
CA VAL A 476 -28.53 -10.77 29.86
C VAL A 476 -27.82 -11.18 28.57
N LEU A 477 -28.18 -10.60 27.41
CA LEU A 477 -27.49 -10.86 26.14
C LEU A 477 -26.08 -10.29 26.11
N GLN A 478 -25.88 -9.12 26.73
CA GLN A 478 -24.55 -8.53 26.86
C GLN A 478 -23.65 -9.36 27.79
N ALA A 479 -24.18 -9.88 28.90
CA ALA A 479 -23.46 -10.78 29.79
C ALA A 479 -23.15 -12.12 29.11
N PHE A 480 -24.11 -12.70 28.38
CA PHE A 480 -23.93 -13.93 27.59
C PHE A 480 -22.86 -13.75 26.50
N ALA A 481 -22.92 -12.66 25.72
CA ALA A 481 -21.92 -12.36 24.69
C ALA A 481 -20.52 -12.11 25.30
N ARG A 482 -20.45 -11.46 26.47
CA ARG A 482 -19.19 -11.20 27.17
C ARG A 482 -18.60 -12.50 27.75
N GLU A 483 -19.42 -13.36 28.33
CA GLU A 483 -18.97 -14.63 28.91
C GLU A 483 -18.51 -15.62 27.84
N HIS A 484 -19.29 -15.83 26.78
CA HIS A 484 -18.89 -16.70 25.67
C HIS A 484 -17.75 -16.11 24.83
N GLY A 485 -17.66 -14.77 24.73
CA GLY A 485 -16.50 -14.09 24.16
C GLY A 485 -15.22 -14.35 24.95
N GLN A 486 -15.27 -14.24 26.28
CA GLN A 486 -14.13 -14.55 27.15
C GLN A 486 -13.75 -16.04 27.18
N GLN A 487 -14.71 -16.94 26.98
CA GLN A 487 -14.42 -18.37 26.80
C GLN A 487 -13.69 -18.62 25.47
N LEU A 488 -14.14 -17.97 24.39
CA LEU A 488 -13.48 -18.04 23.08
C LEU A 488 -12.06 -17.48 23.13
N ASP A 489 -11.87 -16.31 23.75
CA ASP A 489 -10.55 -15.68 23.83
C ASP A 489 -9.57 -16.52 24.66
N ARG A 490 -10.00 -17.07 25.81
CA ARG A 490 -9.17 -18.00 26.60
C ARG A 490 -8.83 -19.28 25.83
N PHE A 491 -9.78 -19.80 25.06
CA PHE A 491 -9.59 -20.99 24.24
C PHE A 491 -8.60 -20.76 23.10
N LEU A 492 -8.64 -19.57 22.48
CA LEU A 492 -7.68 -19.16 21.44
C LEU A 492 -6.29 -18.87 22.02
N GLU A 493 -6.19 -18.34 23.24
CA GLU A 493 -4.92 -18.18 23.95
C GLU A 493 -4.26 -19.53 24.32
N GLU A 494 -5.05 -20.55 24.68
CA GLU A 494 -4.53 -21.90 24.95
C GLU A 494 -3.93 -22.51 23.67
N MET A 495 -4.61 -22.34 22.54
CA MET A 495 -4.11 -22.74 21.23
C MET A 495 -2.81 -22.03 20.87
N SER A 496 -2.79 -20.70 21.00
CA SER A 496 -1.61 -19.89 20.69
C SER A 496 -0.42 -20.33 21.54
N ARG A 497 -0.62 -20.61 22.84
CA ARG A 497 0.41 -21.16 23.72
C ARG A 497 0.91 -22.54 23.32
N LYS A 498 0.03 -23.45 22.90
CA LYS A 498 0.44 -24.78 22.41
C LYS A 498 1.20 -24.71 21.10
N LEU A 499 0.78 -23.84 20.17
CA LEU A 499 1.49 -23.59 18.91
C LEU A 499 2.87 -22.95 19.15
N ILE A 500 2.97 -22.00 20.09
CA ILE A 500 4.25 -21.37 20.48
C ILE A 500 5.16 -22.38 21.19
N GLY A 501 4.63 -23.21 22.09
CA GLY A 501 5.41 -24.26 22.77
C GLY A 501 5.99 -25.32 21.83
N LEU A 502 5.41 -25.47 20.63
CA LEU A 502 5.91 -26.35 19.57
C LEU A 502 6.87 -25.63 18.61
N SER A 503 6.87 -24.30 18.59
CA SER A 503 7.80 -23.45 17.81
C SER A 503 9.13 -23.18 18.52
N ILE A 504 9.22 -23.45 19.83
CA ILE A 504 10.43 -23.22 20.66
C ILE A 504 11.08 -24.57 20.99
N VAL A 505 11.61 -25.25 19.97
CA VAL A 505 12.81 -26.11 20.08
C VAL A 505 13.54 -26.02 18.75
N ASN A 506 14.03 -24.82 18.44
CA ASN A 506 15.09 -24.61 17.46
C ASN A 506 16.09 -23.67 18.12
N ASP A 507 16.75 -24.17 19.16
CA ASP A 507 18.07 -23.69 19.52
C ASP A 507 18.79 -24.74 20.37
N ASP A 508 19.91 -25.21 19.80
CA ASP A 508 21.13 -25.59 20.49
C ASP A 508 21.11 -26.82 21.45
N GLN A 509 21.25 -28.02 20.88
CA GLN A 509 21.94 -29.15 21.54
C GLN A 509 22.65 -30.01 20.49
N SER A 510 23.92 -29.69 20.22
CA SER A 510 24.90 -30.64 19.76
C SER A 510 25.12 -31.72 20.83
N ASN A 511 24.86 -32.99 20.54
CA ASN A 511 25.57 -34.09 21.20
C ASN A 511 25.58 -35.35 20.34
N GLU A 512 26.79 -35.92 20.22
CA GLU A 512 27.13 -37.16 19.54
C GLU A 512 26.39 -38.38 20.13
N GLY A 513 26.11 -39.37 19.28
CA GLY A 513 25.90 -40.75 19.72
C GLY A 513 24.97 -41.56 18.83
N ASP A 514 25.54 -42.50 18.06
CA ASP A 514 24.88 -43.59 17.35
C ASP A 514 23.69 -44.21 18.12
N GLN A 515 22.49 -44.15 17.54
CA GLN A 515 21.41 -45.13 17.74
C GLN A 515 20.28 -44.94 16.73
N LEU A 516 19.69 -46.06 16.28
CA LEU A 516 18.65 -46.19 15.25
C LEU A 516 17.70 -44.98 15.13
N PHE A 517 17.72 -44.32 13.97
CA PHE A 517 16.81 -43.24 13.59
C PHE A 517 15.35 -43.72 13.54
N VAL A 518 14.62 -43.54 14.64
CA VAL A 518 13.19 -43.24 14.58
C VAL A 518 13.10 -41.73 14.67
N ASP A 519 12.72 -41.09 13.57
CA ASP A 519 12.62 -39.65 13.43
C ASP A 519 11.66 -39.05 14.48
N PRO A 520 12.16 -38.26 15.45
CA PRO A 520 11.34 -37.61 16.48
C PRO A 520 10.34 -36.60 15.91
N GLU A 521 10.57 -36.07 14.70
CA GLU A 521 9.69 -35.08 14.06
C GLU A 521 8.44 -35.73 13.46
N ALA A 522 8.56 -36.94 12.91
CA ALA A 522 7.43 -37.67 12.33
C ALA A 522 6.35 -38.05 13.37
N VAL A 523 6.76 -38.31 14.62
CA VAL A 523 5.84 -38.56 15.75
C VAL A 523 5.11 -37.26 16.13
N ARG A 524 5.83 -36.13 16.19
CA ARG A 524 5.27 -34.81 16.51
C ARG A 524 4.26 -34.31 15.48
N ILE A 525 4.53 -34.52 14.18
CA ILE A 525 3.61 -34.14 13.10
C ILE A 525 2.30 -34.94 13.21
N ARG A 526 2.37 -36.23 13.54
CA ARG A 526 1.16 -37.06 13.72
C ARG A 526 0.32 -36.58 14.91
N GLU A 527 0.96 -36.25 16.03
CA GLU A 527 0.30 -35.68 17.20
C GLU A 527 -0.38 -34.34 16.87
N LEU A 528 0.23 -33.51 16.02
CA LEU A 528 -0.30 -32.21 15.61
C LEU A 528 -1.53 -32.34 14.70
N ILE A 529 -1.54 -33.33 13.80
CA ILE A 529 -2.69 -33.65 12.94
C ILE A 529 -3.86 -34.21 13.75
N GLU A 530 -3.58 -35.09 14.70
CA GLU A 530 -4.59 -35.61 15.63
C GLU A 530 -5.16 -34.50 16.52
N PHE A 531 -4.30 -33.62 17.04
CA PHE A 531 -4.71 -32.46 17.81
C PHE A 531 -5.62 -31.53 17.00
N ALA A 532 -5.24 -31.14 15.78
CA ALA A 532 -6.05 -30.28 14.92
C ALA A 532 -7.43 -30.89 14.57
N SER A 533 -7.47 -32.21 14.37
CA SER A 533 -8.71 -32.94 14.07
C SER A 533 -9.64 -33.02 15.29
N GLN A 534 -9.09 -33.32 16.47
CA GLN A 534 -9.83 -33.27 17.74
C GLN A 534 -10.29 -31.85 18.07
N TYR A 535 -9.49 -30.84 17.72
CA TYR A 535 -9.74 -29.43 17.96
C TYR A 535 -10.94 -28.90 17.15
N ARG A 536 -10.98 -29.20 15.85
CA ARG A 536 -12.13 -28.87 15.00
C ARG A 536 -13.43 -29.48 15.54
N MET A 537 -13.38 -30.75 15.95
CA MET A 537 -14.55 -31.44 16.51
C MET A 537 -15.05 -30.78 17.81
N ARG A 538 -14.14 -30.36 18.69
CA ARG A 538 -14.50 -29.63 19.94
C ARG A 538 -15.16 -28.28 19.64
N LEU A 539 -14.65 -27.54 18.65
CA LEU A 539 -15.22 -26.26 18.21
C LEU A 539 -16.62 -26.43 17.61
N GLU A 540 -16.80 -27.40 16.71
CA GLU A 540 -18.10 -27.70 16.11
C GLU A 540 -19.12 -28.15 17.17
N THR A 541 -18.70 -28.95 18.15
CA THR A 541 -19.54 -29.36 19.29
C THR A 541 -19.93 -28.17 20.16
N TRP A 542 -18.97 -27.28 20.46
CA TRP A 542 -19.24 -26.06 21.24
C TRP A 542 -20.19 -25.11 20.52
N LEU A 543 -20.06 -24.94 19.21
CA LEU A 543 -20.99 -24.15 18.39
C LEU A 543 -22.40 -24.75 18.37
N LEU A 544 -22.53 -26.07 18.36
CA LEU A 544 -23.82 -26.75 18.50
C LEU A 544 -24.44 -26.53 19.89
N THR A 545 -23.64 -26.53 20.94
CA THR A 545 -24.07 -26.20 22.30
C THR A 545 -24.58 -24.76 22.39
N ILE A 546 -23.82 -23.77 21.89
CA ILE A 546 -24.25 -22.36 21.85
C ILE A 546 -25.56 -22.20 21.08
N ARG A 547 -25.70 -22.89 19.94
CA ARG A 547 -26.93 -22.86 19.14
C ARG A 547 -28.11 -23.46 19.91
N GLY A 548 -27.89 -24.54 20.66
CA GLY A 548 -28.88 -25.15 21.55
C GLY A 548 -29.29 -24.22 22.69
N ASP A 549 -28.32 -23.59 23.34
CA ASP A 549 -28.52 -22.66 24.46
C ASP A 549 -29.27 -21.41 24.01
N LEU A 550 -28.93 -20.84 22.84
CA LEU A 550 -29.64 -19.71 22.23
C LEU A 550 -31.08 -20.08 21.85
N ALA A 551 -31.32 -21.30 21.36
CA ALA A 551 -32.67 -21.79 21.07
C ALA A 551 -33.48 -22.03 22.36
N HIS A 552 -32.83 -22.47 23.44
CA HIS A 552 -33.44 -22.64 24.75
C HIS A 552 -33.76 -21.30 25.43
N LEU A 553 -32.90 -20.30 25.24
CA LEU A 553 -33.15 -18.92 25.69
C LEU A 553 -34.34 -18.31 24.96
N ALA A 554 -34.41 -18.48 23.62
CA ALA A 554 -35.49 -17.98 22.79
C ALA A 554 -36.85 -18.62 23.08
N THR A 555 -36.88 -19.88 23.55
CA THR A 555 -38.11 -20.59 23.95
C THR A 555 -38.54 -20.29 25.39
N ARG A 556 -37.63 -19.80 26.26
CA ARG A 556 -37.96 -19.36 27.63
C ARG A 556 -38.37 -17.90 27.73
N THR A 557 -38.12 -17.09 26.71
CA THR A 557 -38.58 -15.68 26.63
C THR A 557 -40.07 -15.50 26.36
N ASP A 558 -40.86 -16.59 26.21
CA ASP A 558 -42.34 -16.51 26.16
C ASP A 558 -43.00 -16.24 27.54
N PHE A 559 -42.21 -16.01 28.60
CA PHE A 559 -42.71 -15.64 29.93
C PHE A 559 -42.99 -14.13 30.07
N TYR A 560 -44.04 -13.66 29.40
CA TYR A 560 -44.64 -12.36 29.73
C TYR A 560 -45.25 -12.42 31.14
N GLY A 561 -44.51 -12.00 32.18
CA GLY A 561 -45.10 -11.66 33.49
C GLY A 561 -44.27 -11.93 34.76
N GLN A 562 -43.04 -12.45 34.69
CA GLN A 562 -42.21 -12.67 35.89
C GLN A 562 -41.27 -11.46 36.16
N PRO A 563 -40.97 -11.11 37.43
CA PRO A 563 -39.99 -10.06 37.76
C PRO A 563 -38.59 -10.43 37.25
N ALA A 564 -37.88 -9.46 36.67
CA ALA A 564 -36.55 -9.64 36.07
C ALA A 564 -35.52 -10.32 37.02
N GLU A 565 -35.64 -10.14 38.34
CA GLU A 565 -34.78 -10.80 39.33
C GLU A 565 -35.00 -12.32 39.43
N SER A 566 -36.23 -12.79 39.24
CA SER A 566 -36.55 -14.24 39.25
C SER A 566 -35.93 -14.93 38.04
N LEU A 567 -36.05 -14.30 36.87
CA LEU A 567 -35.45 -14.77 35.62
C LEU A 567 -33.91 -14.76 35.70
N ARG A 568 -33.33 -13.71 36.29
CA ARG A 568 -31.87 -13.60 36.52
C ARG A 568 -31.34 -14.72 37.42
N ALA A 569 -32.04 -15.04 38.51
CA ALA A 569 -31.64 -16.10 39.44
C ALA A 569 -31.83 -17.51 38.86
N GLU A 570 -32.81 -17.70 37.99
CA GLU A 570 -33.05 -18.99 37.33
C GLU A 570 -32.08 -19.23 36.16
N LEU A 571 -31.80 -18.21 35.36
CA LEU A 571 -30.79 -18.28 34.29
C LEU A 571 -29.37 -18.43 34.86
N GLY A 572 -29.04 -17.72 35.95
CA GLY A 572 -27.76 -17.90 36.64
C GLY A 572 -27.54 -19.35 37.11
N ARG A 573 -28.58 -20.00 37.66
CA ARG A 573 -28.51 -21.42 38.04
C ARG A 573 -28.37 -22.36 36.83
N TYR A 574 -29.04 -22.05 35.73
CA TYR A 574 -28.94 -22.84 34.50
C TYR A 574 -27.52 -22.79 33.93
N PHE A 575 -26.91 -21.60 33.84
CA PHE A 575 -25.54 -21.45 33.34
C PHE A 575 -24.49 -22.03 34.27
N GLN A 576 -24.65 -21.88 35.59
CA GLN A 576 -23.80 -22.54 36.58
C GLN A 576 -23.82 -24.07 36.40
N ALA A 577 -24.99 -24.67 36.17
CA ALA A 577 -25.13 -26.10 35.95
C ALA A 577 -24.53 -26.58 34.60
N GLN A 578 -24.54 -25.74 33.56
CA GLN A 578 -23.84 -26.06 32.30
C GLN A 578 -22.32 -25.93 32.44
N LEU A 579 -21.83 -24.94 33.19
CA LEU A 579 -20.40 -24.81 33.53
C LEU A 579 -19.89 -26.00 34.33
N GLU A 580 -20.67 -26.50 35.29
CA GLU A 580 -20.32 -27.70 36.08
C GLU A 580 -20.30 -28.99 35.23
N ARG A 581 -21.12 -29.06 34.17
CA ARG A 581 -21.13 -30.18 33.21
C ARG A 581 -19.90 -30.23 32.29
N LEU A 582 -19.20 -29.11 32.11
CA LEU A 582 -17.99 -29.04 31.27
C LEU A 582 -16.73 -29.62 31.97
N GLY A 583 -16.82 -29.95 33.26
CA GLY A 583 -15.84 -30.76 33.98
C GLY A 583 -14.53 -30.02 34.36
N PRO A 584 -13.79 -30.52 35.38
CA PRO A 584 -12.67 -29.81 36.00
C PRO A 584 -11.32 -29.90 35.27
N SER A 585 -11.25 -30.41 34.03
CA SER A 585 -9.94 -30.53 33.32
C SER A 585 -9.48 -29.22 32.64
N ALA A 586 -9.93 -28.07 33.13
CA ALA A 586 -9.67 -26.74 32.54
C ALA A 586 -9.14 -25.73 33.59
N ALA A 587 -8.43 -26.21 34.61
CA ALA A 587 -7.46 -25.44 35.39
C ALA A 587 -6.06 -25.95 35.02
#